data_AF-A4N6Q6-F1
#
_entry.id   AF-A4N6Q6-F1
#
_cell.length_a   1.000
_cell.length_b   1.000
_cell.length_c   1.000
_cell.angle_alpha   90.00
_cell.angle_beta   90.00
_cell.angle_gamma   90.00
#
_symmetry.space_group_name_H-M   'P 1'
#
loop_
_entity.id
_entity.type
_entity.pdbx_description
1 polymer ?
#
loop_
_entity_poly.entity_id
_entity_poly.type
_entity_poly.pdbx_seq_one_letter_code
_entity_poly.pdbx_strand_id
1 'polypeptide(L)'
;MKLPIYLDYAATCPVDERVAKKMMAFLTIDGTFGNPASRSHKFGWQAEEAVDIARNQIADLIGADSREIVFTSGATESDNLAIKGAAHFYQTKGKHILTCKTEHKAVLDTCRQLEPRRF
;
A
#
# COMPACT_ATOMS: atom_id res chain seq x y z
N MET A 1 -13.81 18.50 26.51
CA MET A 1 -12.64 17.64 26.19
C MET A 1 -11.65 17.72 27.33
N LYS A 2 -11.30 16.61 27.98
CA LYS A 2 -10.02 16.45 28.69
C LYS A 2 -9.63 14.98 28.75
N LEU A 3 -8.95 14.55 27.70
CA LEU A 3 -8.00 13.43 27.59
C LEU A 3 -6.93 13.93 26.60
N PRO A 4 -5.68 13.47 26.70
CA PRO A 4 -4.53 14.25 26.22
C PRO A 4 -4.72 14.72 24.78
N ILE A 5 -4.39 15.98 24.52
CA ILE A 5 -4.45 16.53 23.16
C ILE A 5 -3.52 15.66 22.30
N TYR A 6 -4.09 15.03 21.29
CA TYR A 6 -3.33 14.18 20.39
C TYR A 6 -2.58 15.06 19.39
N LEU A 7 -1.25 15.06 19.49
CA LEU A 7 -0.36 15.86 18.63
C LEU A 7 0.66 14.96 17.91
N ASP A 8 0.35 13.69 17.73
CA ASP A 8 1.25 12.67 17.16
C ASP A 8 0.72 12.09 15.82
N TYR A 9 0.11 12.96 15.01
CA TYR A 9 -0.47 12.59 13.71
C TYR A 9 0.57 12.09 12.68
N ALA A 10 1.85 12.33 12.91
CA ALA A 10 2.92 11.78 12.08
C ALA A 10 3.17 10.29 12.35
N ALA A 11 2.80 9.78 13.54
CA ALA A 11 2.90 8.35 13.85
C ALA A 11 1.71 7.56 13.27
N THR A 12 0.49 8.06 13.46
CA THR A 12 -0.73 7.52 12.84
C THR A 12 -1.90 8.51 12.97
N CYS A 13 -2.96 8.29 12.19
CA CYS A 13 -4.16 9.13 12.20
C CYS A 13 -5.39 8.30 12.62
N PRO A 14 -6.31 8.87 13.41
CA PRO A 14 -7.62 8.27 13.60
C PRO A 14 -8.35 8.19 12.25
N VAL A 15 -8.99 7.05 11.99
CA VAL A 15 -9.75 6.82 10.76
C VAL A 15 -10.94 7.80 10.70
N ASP A 16 -11.11 8.48 9.57
CA ASP A 16 -12.26 9.35 9.32
C ASP A 16 -13.56 8.52 9.38
N GLU A 17 -14.61 9.04 10.02
CA GLU A 17 -15.89 8.32 10.15
C GLU A 17 -16.48 7.87 8.81
N ARG A 18 -16.28 8.65 7.74
CA ARG A 18 -16.74 8.32 6.39
C ARG A 18 -16.03 7.08 5.86
N VAL A 19 -14.75 6.93 6.15
CA VAL A 19 -13.94 5.76 5.80
C VAL A 19 -14.43 4.55 6.59
N ALA A 20 -14.56 4.67 7.92
CA ALA A 20 -15.05 3.59 8.78
C ALA A 20 -16.44 3.08 8.34
N LYS A 21 -17.40 3.99 8.09
CA LYS A 21 -18.75 3.65 7.62
C LYS A 21 -18.72 2.90 6.28
N LYS A 22 -17.83 3.27 5.36
CA LYS A 22 -17.68 2.58 4.07
C LYS A 22 -17.07 1.19 4.25
N MET A 23 -16.00 1.05 5.05
CA MET A 23 -15.34 -0.23 5.30
C MET A 23 -16.30 -1.27 5.89
N MET A 24 -17.19 -0.86 6.79
CA MET A 24 -18.17 -1.77 7.42
C MET A 24 -19.06 -2.52 6.42
N ALA A 25 -19.30 -1.96 5.23
CA ALA A 25 -20.12 -2.59 4.19
C ALA A 25 -19.46 -3.83 3.53
N PHE A 26 -18.18 -4.10 3.82
CA PHE A 26 -17.39 -5.15 3.17
C PHE A 26 -16.94 -6.27 4.13
N LEU A 27 -17.46 -6.31 5.36
CA LEU A 27 -16.97 -7.21 6.41
C LEU A 27 -17.94 -8.34 6.78
N THR A 28 -19.24 -8.07 6.84
CA THR A 28 -20.24 -9.01 7.36
C THR A 28 -20.99 -9.74 6.26
N ILE A 29 -21.74 -10.78 6.65
CA ILE A 29 -22.51 -11.63 5.74
C ILE A 29 -23.54 -10.87 4.88
N ASP A 30 -24.09 -9.78 5.42
CA ASP A 30 -25.07 -8.93 4.73
C ASP A 30 -24.40 -7.91 3.77
N GLY A 31 -23.06 -7.84 3.80
CA GLY A 31 -22.26 -6.93 2.99
C GLY A 31 -21.57 -7.60 1.80
N THR A 32 -20.68 -6.85 1.15
CA THR A 32 -19.81 -7.38 0.07
C THR A 32 -18.55 -7.99 0.68
N PHE A 33 -18.68 -9.17 1.27
CA PHE A 33 -17.58 -9.88 1.96
C PHE A 33 -16.80 -10.85 1.05
N GLY A 34 -17.18 -10.95 -0.23
CA GLY A 34 -16.62 -11.94 -1.15
C GLY A 34 -15.12 -11.73 -1.43
N ASN A 35 -14.46 -12.80 -1.86
CA ASN A 35 -13.08 -12.72 -2.34
C ASN A 35 -13.06 -12.18 -3.79
N PRO A 36 -12.38 -11.06 -4.08
CA PRO A 36 -12.31 -10.49 -5.43
C PRO A 36 -11.62 -11.40 -6.46
N ALA A 37 -10.87 -12.41 -6.03
CA ALA A 37 -10.29 -13.42 -6.93
C ALA A 37 -11.30 -14.47 -7.41
N SER A 38 -12.50 -14.53 -6.82
CA SER A 38 -13.54 -15.48 -7.21
C SER A 38 -14.28 -15.04 -8.46
N ARG A 39 -13.93 -15.63 -9.61
CA ARG A 39 -14.46 -15.20 -10.92
C ARG A 39 -15.77 -15.86 -11.36
N SER A 40 -16.28 -16.84 -10.62
CA SER A 40 -17.41 -17.67 -11.05
C SER A 40 -18.76 -17.29 -10.44
N HIS A 41 -18.81 -16.32 -9.52
CA HIS A 41 -20.04 -15.99 -8.81
C HIS A 41 -20.11 -14.52 -8.40
N LYS A 42 -21.34 -14.04 -8.20
CA LYS A 42 -21.66 -12.63 -7.91
C LYS A 42 -20.88 -12.04 -6.73
N PHE A 43 -20.69 -12.80 -5.65
CA PHE A 43 -19.96 -12.29 -4.48
C PHE A 43 -18.52 -11.84 -4.80
N GLY A 44 -17.84 -12.51 -5.75
CA GLY A 44 -16.49 -12.12 -6.14
C GLY A 44 -16.48 -10.93 -7.09
N TRP A 45 -17.41 -10.89 -8.06
CA TRP A 45 -17.54 -9.76 -8.98
C TRP A 45 -17.84 -8.44 -8.25
N GLN A 46 -18.73 -8.46 -7.25
CA GLN A 46 -19.01 -7.27 -6.45
C GLN A 46 -17.80 -6.81 -5.63
N ALA A 47 -17.00 -7.75 -5.10
CA ALA A 47 -15.78 -7.42 -4.39
C ALA A 47 -14.69 -6.88 -5.34
N GLU A 48 -14.57 -7.44 -6.54
CA GLU A 48 -13.65 -6.99 -7.59
C GLU A 48 -13.98 -5.55 -8.03
N GLU A 49 -15.26 -5.25 -8.27
CA GLU A 49 -15.73 -3.90 -8.61
C GLU A 49 -15.39 -2.89 -7.50
N ALA A 50 -15.59 -3.25 -6.23
CA ALA A 50 -15.24 -2.38 -5.10
C ALA A 50 -13.73 -2.10 -5.02
N VAL A 51 -12.89 -3.10 -5.30
CA VAL A 51 -11.44 -2.95 -5.35
C VAL A 51 -11.02 -2.06 -6.52
N ASP A 52 -11.66 -2.20 -7.69
CA ASP A 52 -11.36 -1.37 -8.86
C ASP A 52 -11.75 0.10 -8.64
N ILE A 53 -12.91 0.37 -8.05
CA ILE A 53 -13.32 1.72 -7.65
C ILE A 53 -12.30 2.34 -6.68
N ALA A 54 -11.89 1.59 -5.65
CA ALA A 54 -10.89 2.07 -4.69
C ALA A 54 -9.53 2.33 -5.36
N ARG A 55 -9.12 1.50 -6.31
CA ARG A 55 -7.87 1.67 -7.08
C ARG A 55 -7.90 2.95 -7.90
N ASN A 56 -9.01 3.23 -8.59
CA ASN A 56 -9.18 4.47 -9.34
C ASN A 56 -9.16 5.70 -8.42
N GLN A 57 -9.81 5.65 -7.24
CA GLN A 57 -9.77 6.75 -6.27
C GLN A 57 -8.35 7.08 -5.78
N ILE A 58 -7.50 6.06 -5.58
CA ILE A 58 -6.09 6.26 -5.23
C ILE A 58 -5.32 6.86 -6.40
N ALA A 59 -5.54 6.35 -7.61
CA ALA A 59 -4.88 6.83 -8.82
C ALA A 59 -5.21 8.29 -9.12
N ASP A 60 -6.49 8.66 -9.02
CA ASP A 60 -6.99 10.02 -9.23
C ASP A 60 -6.34 11.04 -8.29
N LEU A 61 -6.10 10.66 -7.03
CA LEU A 61 -5.46 11.53 -6.04
C LEU A 61 -4.04 11.94 -6.45
N ILE A 62 -3.30 11.05 -7.11
CA ILE A 62 -1.91 11.26 -7.51
C ILE A 62 -1.73 11.50 -9.02
N GLY A 63 -2.82 11.51 -9.80
CA GLY A 63 -2.79 11.70 -11.25
C GLY A 63 -2.16 10.53 -12.02
N ALA A 64 -2.29 9.31 -11.53
CA ALA A 64 -1.76 8.09 -12.17
C ALA A 64 -2.85 7.32 -12.95
N ASP A 65 -2.44 6.36 -13.76
CA ASP A 65 -3.36 5.34 -14.28
C ASP A 65 -3.61 4.28 -13.20
N SER A 66 -4.85 3.81 -13.04
CA SER A 66 -5.17 2.83 -12.00
C SER A 66 -4.37 1.52 -12.13
N ARG A 67 -3.93 1.15 -13.33
CA ARG A 67 -3.07 -0.02 -13.57
C ARG A 67 -1.67 0.13 -13.01
N GLU A 68 -1.23 1.34 -12.68
CA GLU A 68 0.06 1.62 -12.03
C GLU A 68 0.00 1.42 -10.51
N ILE A 69 -1.21 1.34 -9.94
CA ILE A 69 -1.40 1.16 -8.50
C ILE A 69 -1.25 -0.31 -8.12
N VAL A 70 -0.26 -0.61 -7.29
CA VAL A 70 -0.07 -1.93 -6.67
C VAL A 70 -0.47 -1.85 -5.19
N PHE A 71 -1.48 -2.62 -4.78
CA PHE A 71 -1.84 -2.73 -3.36
C PHE A 71 -0.81 -3.56 -2.61
N THR A 72 -0.37 -3.03 -1.47
CA THR A 72 0.51 -3.71 -0.49
C THR A 72 -0.13 -3.62 0.90
N SER A 73 0.47 -4.24 1.90
CA SER A 73 0.05 -4.11 3.30
C SER A 73 0.36 -2.75 3.93
N GLY A 74 1.14 -1.89 3.28
CA GLY A 74 1.49 -0.56 3.77
C GLY A 74 2.82 -0.04 3.20
N ALA A 75 3.18 1.19 3.60
CA ALA A 75 4.35 1.89 3.07
C ALA A 75 5.67 1.13 3.26
N THR A 76 5.86 0.45 4.41
CA THR A 76 7.06 -0.37 4.64
C THR A 76 7.23 -1.47 3.60
N GLU A 77 6.14 -2.15 3.21
CA GLU A 77 6.19 -3.16 2.15
C GLU A 77 6.42 -2.51 0.78
N SER A 78 5.76 -1.39 0.50
CA SER A 78 5.93 -0.65 -0.75
C SER A 78 7.37 -0.20 -0.97
N ASP A 79 8.04 0.36 0.05
CA ASP A 79 9.46 0.74 -0.02
C ASP A 79 10.35 -0.47 -0.33
N ASN A 80 10.09 -1.60 0.35
CA ASN A 80 10.81 -2.85 0.15
C ASN A 80 10.60 -3.38 -1.28
N LEU A 81 9.36 -3.39 -1.76
CA LEU A 81 8.99 -3.88 -3.08
C LEU A 81 9.62 -3.02 -4.17
N ALA A 82 9.53 -1.70 -4.07
CA ALA A 82 10.08 -0.78 -5.05
C ALA A 82 11.60 -0.90 -5.16
N ILE A 83 12.31 -0.83 -4.03
CA ILE A 83 13.78 -0.85 -4.03
C ILE A 83 14.32 -2.23 -4.40
N LYS A 84 13.89 -3.29 -3.72
CA LYS A 84 14.39 -4.64 -3.98
C LYS A 84 13.92 -5.14 -5.34
N GLY A 85 12.68 -4.86 -5.72
CA GLY A 85 12.13 -5.23 -7.01
C GLY A 85 12.92 -4.62 -8.16
N ALA A 86 13.15 -3.30 -8.13
CA ALA A 86 13.94 -2.61 -9.15
C ALA A 86 15.41 -3.05 -9.14
N ALA A 87 16.04 -3.15 -7.97
CA ALA A 87 17.43 -3.59 -7.84
C ALA A 87 17.64 -4.99 -8.43
N HIS A 88 16.76 -5.94 -8.10
CA HIS A 88 16.84 -7.30 -8.63
C HIS A 88 16.54 -7.38 -10.13
N PHE A 89 15.54 -6.64 -10.60
CA PHE A 89 15.17 -6.64 -12.02
C PHE A 89 16.27 -6.04 -12.91
N TYR A 90 16.91 -4.96 -12.47
CA TYR A 90 17.93 -4.24 -13.23
C TYR A 90 19.38 -4.55 -12.84
N GLN A 91 19.62 -5.59 -12.04
CA GLN A 91 20.96 -5.94 -11.51
C GLN A 91 22.06 -6.13 -12.58
N THR A 92 21.68 -6.45 -13.83
CA THR A 92 22.61 -6.62 -14.96
C THR A 92 23.02 -5.30 -15.61
N LYS A 93 22.27 -4.21 -15.40
CA LYS A 93 22.56 -2.87 -15.92
C LYS A 93 23.45 -2.05 -15.00
N GLY A 94 23.58 -2.48 -13.75
CA GLY A 94 24.31 -1.77 -12.71
C GLY A 94 23.72 -2.12 -11.36
N LYS A 95 24.52 -1.90 -10.32
CA LYS A 95 24.13 -2.28 -8.95
C LYS A 95 24.30 -1.16 -7.92
N HIS A 96 24.77 0.00 -8.37
CA HIS A 96 24.90 1.18 -7.54
C HIS A 96 23.54 1.82 -7.27
N ILE A 97 23.20 1.98 -5.99
CA ILE A 97 21.96 2.60 -5.52
C ILE A 97 22.33 3.83 -4.68
N LEU A 98 21.65 4.95 -4.93
CA LEU A 98 21.78 6.18 -4.15
C LEU A 98 20.52 6.39 -3.30
N THR A 99 20.73 6.82 -2.05
CA THR A 99 19.66 7.14 -1.09
C THR A 99 20.14 8.21 -0.11
N CYS A 100 19.25 8.73 0.75
CA CYS A 100 19.57 9.77 1.72
C CYS A 100 19.68 9.21 3.15
N LYS A 101 20.56 9.78 3.98
CA LYS A 101 20.76 9.32 5.38
C LYS A 101 19.53 9.54 6.28
N THR A 102 18.63 10.43 5.86
CA THR A 102 17.42 10.83 6.59
C THR A 102 16.17 10.08 6.15
N GLU A 103 16.29 9.11 5.24
CA GLU A 103 15.16 8.30 4.79
C GLU A 103 14.54 7.51 5.95
N HIS A 104 13.29 7.09 5.76
CA HIS A 104 12.63 6.20 6.70
C HIS A 104 13.39 4.86 6.82
N LYS A 105 13.26 4.18 7.97
CA LYS A 105 13.95 2.91 8.22
C LYS A 105 13.63 1.83 7.19
N ALA A 106 12.42 1.82 6.65
CA ALA A 106 12.03 0.89 5.59
C ALA A 106 12.92 0.99 4.34
N VAL A 107 13.40 2.18 3.98
CA VAL A 107 14.37 2.41 2.91
C VAL A 107 15.78 2.04 3.37
N LEU A 108 16.23 2.59 4.50
CA LEU A 108 17.61 2.41 4.99
C LEU A 108 17.96 0.95 5.27
N ASP A 109 17.08 0.22 5.94
CA ASP A 109 17.31 -1.18 6.28
C ASP A 109 17.15 -2.08 5.05
N THR A 110 16.31 -1.69 4.08
CA THR A 110 16.25 -2.35 2.77
C THR A 110 17.56 -2.20 2.00
N CYS A 111 18.10 -0.99 1.91
CA CYS A 111 19.39 -0.73 1.26
C CYS A 111 20.52 -1.49 1.97
N ARG A 112 20.55 -1.48 3.31
CA ARG A 112 21.53 -2.25 4.10
C ARG A 112 21.43 -3.75 3.82
N GLN A 113 20.23 -4.29 3.62
CA GLN A 113 20.06 -5.71 3.27
C GLN A 113 20.61 -6.03 1.87
N LEU A 114 20.61 -5.07 0.95
CA LEU A 114 21.13 -5.25 -0.41
C LEU A 114 22.67 -5.17 -0.47
N GLU A 115 23.33 -4.49 0.48
CA GLU A 115 24.81 -4.36 0.52
C GLU A 115 25.55 -5.72 0.54
N PRO A 116 25.23 -6.71 1.41
CA PRO A 116 25.96 -7.99 1.46
C PRO A 116 25.81 -8.83 0.19
N ARG A 117 24.78 -8.58 -0.62
CA ARG A 117 24.53 -9.29 -1.88
C ARG A 117 25.46 -8.83 -3.01
N ARG A 118 26.43 -7.93 -2.72
CA ARG A 118 27.28 -7.24 -3.70
C ARG A 118 26.44 -6.65 -4.82
N PHE A 119 25.43 -5.88 -4.39
CA PHE A 119 25.02 -4.73 -5.15
C PHE A 119 26.07 -3.62 -4.99
#